data_AF-A0A968CWI1-F1
#
_entry.id   AF-A0A968CWI1-F1
#
_cell.length_a   1.000
_cell.length_b   1.000
_cell.length_c   1.000
_cell.angle_alpha   90.00
_cell.angle_beta   90.00
_cell.angle_gamma   90.00
#
_symmetry.space_group_name_H-M   'P 1'
#
loop_
_entity.id
_entity.type
_entity.pdbx_description
1 polymer ?
#
loop_
_entity_poly.entity_id
_entity_poly.type
_entity_poly.pdbx_seq_one_letter_code
_entity_poly.pdbx_strand_id
1 'polypeptide(L)' 'DHHPEICLTWGKATITIWTHSIGGLSEADFVFAARADQLK' A
#
# COMPACT_ATOMS: atom_id res chain seq x y z
N ASP A 1 -10.28 -8.24 -2.07
CA ASP A 1 -10.56 -6.90 -2.61
C ASP A 1 -9.94 -5.86 -1.68
N HIS A 2 -8.62 -5.69 -1.79
CA HIS A 2 -7.79 -4.83 -0.94
C HIS A 2 -6.55 -4.47 -1.76
N HIS A 3 -6.67 -3.41 -2.55
CA HIS A 3 -5.69 -3.02 -3.55
C HIS A 3 -5.05 -1.69 -3.17
N PRO A 4 -3.74 -1.51 -3.40
CA PRO A 4 -3.10 -0.21 -3.25
C PRO A 4 -3.45 0.72 -4.40
N GLU A 5 -3.38 2.02 -4.13
CA GLU A 5 -3.21 3.03 -5.17
C GLU A 5 -1.72 3.17 -5.49
N ILE A 6 -1.36 3.14 -6.78
CA ILE A 6 0.03 3.23 -7.24
C ILE A 6 0.15 4.41 -8.19
N CYS A 7 0.96 5.39 -7.80
CA CYS A 7 1.34 6.51 -8.65
C CYS A 7 2.76 6.29 -9.18
N LEU A 8 2.87 6.18 -10.50
CA LEU A 8 4.14 5.95 -11.20
C LEU A 8 4.63 7.25 -11.85
N THR A 9 5.91 7.52 -11.65
CA THR A 9 6.66 8.61 -12.29
C THR A 9 8.01 8.07 -12.73
N TRP A 10 8.73 8.84 -13.55
CA TRP A 10 10.04 8.39 -14.04
C TRP A 10 11.01 8.19 -12.87
N GLY A 11 11.43 6.93 -12.64
CA GLY A 11 12.35 6.56 -11.57
C GLY A 11 11.76 6.51 -10.16
N LYS A 12 10.44 6.67 -9.99
CA LYS A 12 9.78 6.62 -8.67
C LYS A 12 8.39 6.01 -8.75
N ALA A 13 8.10 5.09 -7.82
CA ALA A 13 6.77 4.58 -7.53
C ALA A 13 6.35 5.05 -6.13
N THR A 14 5.16 5.63 -6.02
CA THR A 14 4.53 5.93 -4.73
C THR A 14 3.36 4.99 -4.56
N ILE A 15 3.31 4.28 -3.43
CA ILE A 15 2.26 3.34 -3.10
C ILE A 15 1.50 3.88 -1.89
N THR A 16 0.17 3.94 -2.01
CA THR A 16 -0.73 4.30 -0.91
C THR A 16 -1.69 3.15 -0.68
N ILE A 17 -1.74 2.65 0.56
CA ILE A 17 -2.56 1.48 0.93
C ILE A 17 -3.40 1.83 2.16
N TRP A 18 -4.69 1.55 2.07
CA TRP A 18 -5.65 1.66 3.16
C TRP A 18 -6.87 0.79 2.87
N THR A 19 -7.64 0.46 3.91
CA THR A 19 -8.81 -0.41 3.79
C THR A 19 -10.07 0.40 3.47
N HIS A 20 -10.45 0.42 2.18
CA HIS A 20 -11.61 1.15 1.67
C HIS A 20 -12.92 0.86 2.42
N SER A 21 -13.16 -0.41 2.76
CA SER A 21 -14.41 -0.84 3.39
C SER A 21 -14.63 -0.27 4.81
N ILE A 22 -13.56 0.13 5.51
CA ILE A 22 -13.65 0.70 6.86
C ILE A 22 -13.30 2.19 6.90
N GLY A 23 -12.99 2.81 5.76
CA GLY A 23 -12.64 4.23 5.74
C GLY A 23 -11.29 4.55 6.39
N GLY A 24 -10.41 3.56 6.59
CA GLY A 24 -9.22 3.72 7.42
C GLY A 24 -8.22 2.57 7.33
N LEU A 25 -7.33 2.49 8.31
CA LEU A 25 -6.28 1.49 8.36
C LEU A 25 -6.75 0.21 9.08
N SER A 26 -6.39 -0.93 8.51
CA SER A 26 -6.54 -2.25 9.11
C SER A 26 -5.18 -2.93 9.25
N GLU A 27 -5.14 -4.05 9.98
CA GLU A 27 -3.94 -4.88 10.11
C GLU A 27 -3.35 -5.32 8.77
N ALA A 28 -4.20 -5.55 7.76
CA ALA A 28 -3.76 -5.93 6.42
C ALA A 28 -2.89 -4.84 5.75
N ASP A 29 -3.19 -3.57 6.00
CA ASP A 29 -2.42 -2.42 5.49
C ASP A 29 -0.99 -2.44 6.04
N PHE A 30 -0.83 -2.74 7.33
CA PHE A 30 0.48 -2.83 7.98
C PHE A 30 1.28 -4.05 7.52
N VAL A 31 0.62 -5.20 7.31
CA VAL A 31 1.27 -6.39 6.74
C VAL A 31 1.74 -6.13 5.31
N PHE A 32 0.96 -5.41 4.51
CA PHE A 32 1.36 -5.01 3.16
C PHE A 32 2.60 -4.12 3.20
N ALA A 33 2.59 -3.07 4.03
CA ALA A 33 3.72 -2.15 4.17
C ALA A 33 5.02 -2.88 4.58
N ALA A 34 4.95 -3.78 5.58
CA ALA A 34 6.10 -4.55 6.04
C ALA A 34 6.69 -5.48 4.96
N ARG A 35 5.85 -6.01 4.06
CA ARG A 35 6.32 -6.81 2.90
C ARG A 35 6.96 -5.93 1.83
N ALA A 36 6.39 -4.76 1.57
CA ALA A 36 6.95 -3.82 0.61
C ALA A 36 8.36 -3.34 1.04
N ASP A 37 8.57 -3.07 2.33
CA ASP A 37 9.87 -2.67 2.88
C ASP A 37 10.97 -3.73 2.71
N GLN A 38 10.60 -5.00 2.51
CA GLN A 38 11.56 -6.08 2.26
C GLN A 38 12.03 -6.14 0.79
N LEU A 39 11.36 -5.45 -0.12
CA LEU A 39 11.75 -5.38 -1.53
C LEU A 39 12.89 -4.36 -1.66
N LYS A 40 14.11 -4.89 -1.86
CA LYS A 40 15.30 -4.10 -2.21
C LYS A 40 15.48 -4.02 -3.72
#